data_AF-A0A833E350-F1
#
_entry.id   AF-A0A833E350-F1
#
_cell.length_a   1.000
_cell.length_b   1.000
_cell.length_c   1.000
_cell.angle_alpha   90.00
_cell.angle_beta   90.00
_cell.angle_gamma   90.00
#
_symmetry.space_group_name_H-M   'P 1'
#
loop_
_entity.id
_entity.type
_entity.pdbx_description
1 polymer ?
#
loop_
_entity_poly.entity_id
_entity_poly.type
_entity_poly.pdbx_seq_one_letter_code
_entity_poly.pdbx_strand_id
1 'polypeptide(L)'
;MPIWKRVGGVNAAVDVVYEVYLNGKRVDAIVASPGLEVELALGYLAYKCFSREAIRRARVRVDDSRLWVEVDESESGKGCRRVESRVKVGVDEVKFVVSLLVEVTKVVKKYGGALHSGVGFSVPLDSRPVVVLHDVSRHSLVEKMVGAIIRFGKNARVVAITGRVDAGMVDACSVAGVEVIAVWRSPVLSGILRAEELGITIVYVRNGMVKVLTHPERIAV
;
A
#
# COMPACT_ATOMS: atom_id res chain seq x y z
N MET A 1 -9.36 2.07 13.33
CA MET A 1 -10.31 2.90 12.55
C MET A 1 -9.80 4.33 12.57
N PRO A 2 -10.00 5.11 11.49
CA PRO A 2 -9.59 6.50 11.40
C PRO A 2 -10.26 7.37 12.48
N ILE A 3 -9.55 8.39 12.96
CA ILE A 3 -10.07 9.36 13.93
C ILE A 3 -10.73 10.52 13.18
N TRP A 4 -11.90 10.96 13.65
CA TRP A 4 -12.67 12.04 13.06
C TRP A 4 -12.95 13.14 14.08
N LYS A 5 -13.01 14.38 13.62
CA LYS A 5 -13.52 15.52 14.40
C LYS A 5 -14.69 16.17 13.65
N ARG A 6 -15.74 16.54 14.37
CA ARG A 6 -16.87 17.28 13.77
C ARG A 6 -16.60 18.78 13.86
N VAL A 7 -16.51 19.45 12.72
CA VAL A 7 -16.24 20.89 12.60
C VAL A 7 -17.27 21.50 11.67
N GLY A 8 -18.04 22.50 12.16
CA GLY A 8 -19.07 23.16 11.35
C GLY A 8 -20.13 22.21 10.77
N GLY A 9 -20.41 21.09 11.45
CA GLY A 9 -21.36 20.06 10.98
C GLY A 9 -20.78 19.00 10.06
N VAL A 10 -19.54 19.18 9.58
CA VAL A 10 -18.81 18.26 8.70
C VAL A 10 -17.88 17.37 9.52
N ASN A 11 -17.75 16.10 9.13
CA ASN A 11 -16.76 15.20 9.69
C ASN A 11 -15.42 15.40 8.94
N ALA A 12 -14.41 15.88 9.66
CA ALA A 12 -13.04 16.03 9.18
C ALA A 12 -12.20 14.86 9.68
N ALA A 13 -11.50 14.18 8.77
CA ALA A 13 -10.51 13.17 9.15
C ALA A 13 -9.33 13.85 9.83
N VAL A 14 -8.83 13.27 10.91
CA VAL A 14 -7.60 13.74 11.56
C VAL A 14 -6.40 13.20 10.79
N ASP A 15 -5.50 14.10 10.41
CA ASP A 15 -4.17 13.81 9.91
C ASP A 15 -3.10 14.32 10.89
N VAL A 16 -1.93 13.68 10.84
CA VAL A 16 -0.73 14.02 11.62
C VAL A 16 0.46 14.00 10.69
N VAL A 17 1.39 14.95 10.90
CA VAL A 17 2.68 14.97 10.22
C VAL A 17 3.69 14.19 11.07
N TYR A 18 4.09 13.02 10.59
CA TYR A 18 5.08 12.17 11.24
C TYR A 18 6.48 12.46 10.71
N GLU A 19 7.38 12.95 11.55
CA GLU A 19 8.79 13.13 11.22
C GLU A 19 9.53 11.80 11.27
N VAL A 20 10.24 11.45 10.20
CA VAL A 20 10.99 10.19 10.10
C VAL A 20 12.46 10.43 10.41
N TYR A 21 12.98 9.67 11.39
CA TYR A 21 14.37 9.67 11.78
C TYR A 21 14.98 8.30 11.48
N LEU A 22 15.95 8.24 10.59
CA LEU A 22 16.75 7.03 10.34
C LEU A 22 18.10 7.15 11.06
N ASN A 23 18.42 6.18 11.92
CA ASN A 23 19.69 6.15 12.66
C ASN A 23 20.05 7.49 13.32
N GLY A 24 19.05 8.16 13.90
CA GLY A 24 19.19 9.45 14.59
C GLY A 24 19.12 10.70 13.71
N LYS A 25 19.07 10.58 12.38
CA LYS A 25 18.98 11.72 11.45
C LYS A 25 17.56 11.88 10.91
N ARG A 26 17.01 13.09 10.96
CA ARG A 26 15.72 13.41 10.31
C ARG A 26 15.89 13.35 8.80
N VAL A 27 15.09 12.52 8.13
CA VAL A 27 15.18 12.31 6.67
C VAL A 27 13.92 12.71 5.91
N ASP A 28 12.76 12.75 6.58
CA ASP A 28 11.47 12.95 5.90
C ASP A 28 10.35 13.39 6.86
N ALA A 29 9.19 13.71 6.29
CA ALA A 29 7.95 13.91 7.02
C ALA A 29 6.74 13.36 6.22
N ILE A 30 5.94 12.50 6.85
CA ILE A 30 4.82 11.81 6.21
C ILE A 30 3.50 12.28 6.83
N VAL A 31 2.56 12.72 5.99
CA VAL A 31 1.18 13.00 6.42
C VAL A 31 0.38 11.71 6.41
N ALA A 32 -0.16 11.31 7.56
CA ALA A 32 -0.95 10.09 7.69
C ALA A 32 -2.08 10.25 8.73
N SER A 33 -3.07 9.37 8.67
CA SER A 33 -4.03 9.23 9.77
C SER A 33 -3.31 8.69 11.02
N PRO A 34 -3.74 9.03 12.25
CA PRO A 34 -3.22 8.39 13.46
C PRO A 34 -3.43 6.88 13.48
N GLY A 35 -2.51 6.15 14.12
CA GLY A 35 -2.51 4.70 14.27
C GLY A 35 -1.71 3.97 13.19
N LEU A 36 -1.12 2.84 13.56
CA LEU A 36 -0.22 2.01 12.73
C LEU A 36 1.09 2.74 12.37
N GLU A 37 1.64 3.48 13.33
CA GLU A 37 2.85 4.27 13.19
C GLU A 37 4.08 3.40 12.92
N VAL A 38 4.14 2.21 13.54
CA VAL A 38 5.20 1.24 13.29
C VAL A 38 5.12 0.71 11.86
N GLU A 39 3.93 0.37 11.39
CA GLU A 39 3.70 -0.07 10.00
C GLU A 39 3.99 1.05 9.01
N LEU A 40 3.66 2.30 9.34
CA LEU A 40 4.01 3.46 8.52
C LEU A 40 5.54 3.56 8.36
N ALA A 41 6.30 3.44 9.45
CA ALA A 41 7.76 3.46 9.43
C ALA A 41 8.37 2.29 8.63
N LEU A 42 7.85 1.07 8.80
CA LEU A 42 8.32 -0.10 8.04
C LEU A 42 7.96 0.00 6.55
N GLY A 43 6.77 0.54 6.25
CA GLY A 43 6.32 0.85 4.91
C GLY A 43 7.18 1.90 4.21
N TYR A 44 7.60 2.92 4.94
CA TYR A 44 8.53 3.94 4.45
C TYR A 44 9.88 3.33 4.04
N LEU A 45 10.43 2.38 4.83
CA LEU A 45 11.64 1.67 4.43
C LEU A 45 11.43 0.87 3.13
N ALA A 46 10.27 0.22 2.96
CA ALA A 46 9.93 -0.45 1.70
C ALA A 46 9.81 0.54 0.53
N TYR A 47 9.24 1.72 0.76
CA TYR A 47 9.17 2.82 -0.21
C TYR A 47 10.57 3.33 -0.61
N LYS A 48 11.54 3.29 0.31
CA LYS A 48 12.96 3.56 0.03
C LYS A 48 13.73 2.32 -0.46
N CYS A 49 13.02 1.26 -0.87
CA CYS A 49 13.59 0.03 -1.39
C CYS A 49 14.62 -0.63 -0.45
N PHE A 50 14.47 -0.55 0.88
CA PHE A 50 15.24 -1.40 1.78
C PHE A 50 14.91 -2.87 1.58
N SER A 51 15.86 -3.77 1.81
CA SER A 51 15.60 -5.21 1.70
C SER A 51 14.55 -5.67 2.72
N ARG A 52 13.73 -6.66 2.34
CA ARG A 52 12.68 -7.19 3.23
C ARG A 52 13.26 -7.72 4.55
N GLU A 53 14.48 -8.26 4.52
CA GLU A 53 15.19 -8.72 5.71
C GLU A 53 15.59 -7.55 6.61
N ALA A 54 16.14 -6.48 6.05
CA ALA A 54 16.47 -5.26 6.80
C ALA A 54 15.23 -4.67 7.47
N ILE A 55 14.10 -4.59 6.75
CA ILE A 55 12.83 -4.08 7.30
C ILE A 55 12.35 -4.93 8.47
N ARG A 56 12.43 -6.26 8.37
CA ARG A 56 12.02 -7.17 9.46
C ARG A 56 12.90 -7.08 10.70
N ARG A 57 14.17 -6.68 10.54
CA ARG A 57 15.14 -6.51 11.62
C ARG A 57 15.18 -5.08 12.16
N ALA A 58 14.57 -4.12 11.46
CA ALA A 58 14.55 -2.73 11.86
C ALA A 58 13.85 -2.56 13.22
N ARG A 59 14.38 -1.68 14.05
CA ARG A 59 13.75 -1.32 15.33
C ARG A 59 13.05 0.00 15.16
N VAL A 60 11.77 0.05 15.51
CA VAL A 60 10.96 1.27 15.42
C VAL A 60 10.54 1.70 16.82
N ARG A 61 10.83 2.95 17.16
CA ARG A 61 10.30 3.63 18.34
C ARG A 61 9.45 4.81 17.90
N VAL A 62 8.26 4.92 18.45
CA VAL A 62 7.31 6.00 18.16
C VAL A 62 7.26 6.91 19.38
N ASP A 63 7.41 8.21 19.17
CA ASP A 63 7.37 9.24 20.20
C ASP A 63 6.58 10.43 19.67
N ASP A 64 5.34 10.58 20.12
CA ASP A 64 4.33 11.48 19.53
C ASP A 64 4.26 11.34 17.99
N SER A 65 4.66 12.39 17.27
CA SER A 65 4.68 12.45 15.82
C SER A 65 6.07 12.19 15.24
N ARG A 66 6.93 11.46 15.95
CA ARG A 66 8.28 11.09 15.50
C ARG A 66 8.42 9.58 15.38
N LEU A 67 8.89 9.13 14.22
CA LEU A 67 9.19 7.74 13.91
C LEU A 67 10.70 7.56 13.90
N TRP A 68 11.24 6.97 14.98
CA TRP A 68 12.65 6.65 15.10
C TRP A 68 12.89 5.23 14.60
N VAL A 69 13.70 5.08 13.56
CA VAL A 69 13.96 3.80 12.92
C VAL A 69 15.46 3.53 12.92
N GLU A 70 15.85 2.43 13.54
CA GLU A 70 17.19 1.87 13.46
C GLU A 70 17.21 0.77 12.41
N VAL A 71 18.06 0.90 11.39
CA VAL A 71 18.15 -0.03 10.27
C VAL A 71 19.56 -0.03 9.69
N ASP A 72 19.97 -1.14 9.08
CA ASP A 72 21.20 -1.19 8.27
C ASP A 72 21.00 -0.37 6.99
N GLU A 73 21.53 0.85 6.97
CA GLU A 73 21.43 1.78 5.83
C GLU A 73 22.10 1.25 4.56
N SER A 74 23.03 0.30 4.68
CA SER A 74 23.65 -0.31 3.51
C SER A 74 22.62 -1.08 2.67
N GLU A 75 21.46 -1.44 3.24
CA GLU A 75 20.39 -2.18 2.57
C GLU A 75 19.44 -1.30 1.74
N SER A 76 19.58 0.03 1.82
CA SER A 76 18.81 0.97 1.01
C SER A 76 18.99 0.72 -0.49
N GLY A 77 17.89 0.76 -1.26
CA GLY A 77 17.89 0.50 -2.69
C GLY A 77 18.02 -0.97 -3.13
N LYS A 78 18.24 -1.92 -2.21
CA LYS A 78 18.47 -3.35 -2.54
C LYS A 78 17.22 -4.24 -2.55
N GLY A 79 16.10 -3.72 -2.05
CA GLY A 79 14.85 -4.47 -1.85
C GLY A 79 13.99 -4.58 -3.10
N CYS A 80 13.99 -3.56 -3.95
CA CYS A 80 13.20 -3.54 -5.17
C CYS A 80 13.86 -4.42 -6.23
N ARG A 81 13.23 -5.55 -6.55
CA ARG A 81 13.71 -6.52 -7.54
C ARG A 81 12.58 -6.90 -8.46
N ARG A 82 12.92 -7.31 -9.68
CA ARG A 82 11.94 -7.83 -10.64
C ARG A 82 11.22 -9.01 -10.01
N VAL A 83 9.89 -8.92 -9.98
CA VAL A 83 8.99 -9.94 -9.45
C VAL A 83 8.78 -10.98 -10.54
N GLU A 84 9.50 -12.08 -10.43
CA GLU A 84 9.25 -13.27 -11.25
C GLU A 84 8.12 -14.08 -10.63
N SER A 85 6.98 -14.13 -11.31
CA SER A 85 5.80 -14.81 -10.80
C SER A 85 5.00 -15.47 -11.90
N ARG A 86 4.56 -16.71 -11.60
CA ARG A 86 3.64 -17.51 -12.42
C ARG A 86 2.20 -17.42 -11.93
N VAL A 87 1.89 -16.53 -10.99
CA VAL A 87 0.52 -16.37 -10.52
C VAL A 87 -0.41 -16.01 -11.68
N LYS A 88 -1.56 -16.69 -11.69
CA LYS A 88 -2.68 -16.40 -12.55
C LYS A 88 -3.83 -15.99 -11.65
N VAL A 89 -4.42 -14.83 -11.93
CA VAL A 89 -5.61 -14.31 -11.26
C VAL A 89 -6.67 -14.14 -12.34
N GLY A 90 -7.84 -14.72 -12.13
CA GLY A 90 -8.96 -14.58 -13.06
C GLY A 90 -9.48 -13.14 -13.10
N VAL A 91 -10.01 -12.72 -14.25
CA VAL A 91 -10.67 -11.40 -14.38
C VAL A 91 -11.76 -11.21 -13.31
N ASP A 92 -12.53 -12.25 -13.00
CA ASP A 92 -13.59 -12.18 -12.00
C ASP A 92 -13.05 -12.12 -10.56
N GLU A 93 -11.89 -12.71 -10.28
CA GLU A 93 -11.18 -12.54 -9.01
C GLU A 93 -10.72 -11.09 -8.82
N VAL A 94 -10.17 -10.48 -9.88
CA VAL A 94 -9.80 -9.05 -9.84
C VAL A 94 -11.03 -8.17 -9.59
N LYS A 95 -12.16 -8.45 -10.26
CA LYS A 95 -13.42 -7.74 -10.02
C LYS A 95 -13.91 -7.95 -8.60
N PHE A 96 -13.79 -9.16 -8.04
CA PHE A 96 -14.17 -9.45 -6.65
C PHE A 96 -13.35 -8.63 -5.65
N VAL A 97 -12.02 -8.59 -5.81
CA VAL A 97 -11.13 -7.78 -4.95
C VAL A 97 -11.54 -6.30 -4.98
N VAL A 98 -11.82 -5.76 -6.17
CA VAL A 98 -12.26 -4.36 -6.32
C VAL A 98 -13.66 -4.15 -5.77
N SER A 99 -14.57 -5.11 -5.90
CA SER A 99 -15.89 -5.07 -5.27
C SER A 99 -15.78 -4.97 -3.75
N LEU A 100 -14.90 -5.75 -3.12
CA LEU A 100 -14.66 -5.64 -1.69
C LEU A 100 -14.03 -4.29 -1.32
N LEU A 101 -13.09 -3.80 -2.13
CA LEU A 101 -12.53 -2.46 -1.95
C LEU A 101 -13.65 -1.38 -1.96
N VAL A 102 -14.63 -1.49 -2.85
CA VAL A 102 -15.82 -0.62 -2.87
C VAL A 102 -16.56 -0.69 -1.55
N GLU A 103 -16.83 -1.88 -1.07
CA GLU A 103 -17.63 -2.09 0.14
C GLU A 103 -16.94 -1.51 1.38
N VAL A 104 -15.65 -1.77 1.58
CA VAL A 104 -14.91 -1.18 2.70
C VAL A 104 -14.80 0.34 2.56
N THR A 105 -14.74 0.86 1.33
CA THR A 105 -14.72 2.31 1.08
C THR A 105 -16.06 2.97 1.44
N LYS A 106 -17.20 2.28 1.27
CA LYS A 106 -18.52 2.82 1.67
C LYS A 106 -18.57 3.12 3.17
N VAL A 107 -17.92 2.30 3.99
CA VAL A 107 -17.86 2.50 5.45
C VAL A 107 -17.25 3.86 5.75
N VAL A 108 -16.08 4.18 5.20
CA VAL A 108 -15.41 5.47 5.44
C VAL A 108 -16.07 6.65 4.72
N LYS A 109 -16.76 6.41 3.59
CA LYS A 109 -17.56 7.45 2.92
C LYS A 109 -18.72 7.95 3.78
N LYS A 110 -19.35 7.10 4.58
CA LYS A 110 -20.39 7.52 5.54
C LYS A 110 -19.89 8.55 6.56
N TYR A 111 -18.58 8.58 6.80
CA TYR A 111 -17.95 9.52 7.73
C TYR A 111 -17.36 10.76 7.05
N GLY A 112 -17.57 10.99 5.74
CA GLY A 112 -17.14 12.23 5.06
C GLY A 112 -16.22 12.01 3.86
N GLY A 113 -15.78 10.77 3.60
CA GLY A 113 -15.11 10.42 2.33
C GLY A 113 -13.69 10.96 2.15
N ALA A 114 -13.07 11.49 3.21
CA ALA A 114 -11.73 12.07 3.20
C ALA A 114 -10.58 11.03 3.17
N LEU A 115 -10.89 9.74 3.00
CA LEU A 115 -9.91 8.66 3.12
C LEU A 115 -9.79 7.83 1.84
N HIS A 116 -8.55 7.45 1.56
CA HIS A 116 -8.24 6.34 0.68
C HIS A 116 -8.46 5.01 1.40
N SER A 117 -8.63 3.94 0.61
CA SER A 117 -8.83 2.59 1.11
C SER A 117 -7.98 1.61 0.31
N GLY A 118 -7.51 0.57 0.98
CA GLY A 118 -6.71 -0.50 0.39
C GLY A 118 -7.10 -1.86 0.97
N VAL A 119 -7.07 -2.88 0.13
CA VAL A 119 -7.28 -4.28 0.52
C VAL A 119 -6.17 -5.14 -0.09
N GLY A 120 -5.75 -6.20 0.61
CA GLY A 120 -4.78 -7.17 0.10
C GLY A 120 -5.26 -8.60 0.32
N PHE A 121 -4.90 -9.48 -0.62
CA PHE A 121 -5.34 -10.88 -0.67
C PHE A 121 -4.18 -11.81 -0.99
N SER A 122 -4.26 -13.03 -0.45
CA SER A 122 -3.44 -14.15 -0.90
C SER A 122 -3.93 -14.70 -2.24
N VAL A 123 -3.09 -15.51 -2.89
CA VAL A 123 -3.48 -16.32 -4.06
C VAL A 123 -3.18 -17.78 -3.74
N PRO A 124 -4.13 -18.72 -3.92
CA PRO A 124 -5.50 -18.51 -4.43
C PRO A 124 -6.33 -17.58 -3.54
N LEU A 125 -7.27 -16.83 -4.13
CA LEU A 125 -8.08 -15.88 -3.38
C LEU A 125 -9.03 -16.63 -2.44
N ASP A 126 -9.09 -16.14 -1.20
CA ASP A 126 -10.13 -16.49 -0.25
C ASP A 126 -11.20 -15.39 -0.20
N SER A 127 -12.26 -15.63 0.59
CA SER A 127 -13.32 -14.63 0.79
C SER A 127 -12.92 -13.50 1.73
N ARG A 128 -11.73 -13.54 2.34
CA ARG A 128 -11.33 -12.62 3.41
C ARG A 128 -9.98 -11.95 3.13
N PRO A 129 -9.92 -10.63 3.02
CA PRO A 129 -8.66 -9.94 2.79
C PRO A 129 -7.69 -10.18 3.96
N VAL A 130 -6.41 -10.36 3.64
CA VAL A 130 -5.34 -10.50 4.65
C VAL A 130 -4.97 -9.16 5.28
N VAL A 131 -5.34 -8.04 4.63
CA VAL A 131 -5.17 -6.68 5.12
C VAL A 131 -6.27 -5.78 4.56
N VAL A 132 -6.83 -4.90 5.40
CA VAL A 132 -7.75 -3.81 5.01
C VAL A 132 -7.30 -2.56 5.75
N LEU A 133 -7.09 -1.46 5.02
CA LEU A 133 -6.64 -0.21 5.61
C LEU A 133 -7.30 1.00 4.97
N HIS A 134 -7.31 2.09 5.74
CA HIS A 134 -7.77 3.40 5.32
C HIS A 134 -6.78 4.46 5.81
N ASP A 135 -6.53 5.47 5.00
CA ASP A 135 -5.67 6.60 5.39
C ASP A 135 -6.04 7.86 4.58
N VAL A 136 -5.74 9.04 5.11
CA VAL A 136 -5.96 10.33 4.43
C VAL A 136 -5.14 10.47 3.16
N SER A 137 -3.95 9.86 3.12
CA SER A 137 -3.05 9.88 1.97
C SER A 137 -2.97 8.50 1.31
N ARG A 138 -2.91 8.50 -0.02
CA ARG A 138 -2.69 7.28 -0.82
C ARG A 138 -1.28 6.71 -0.60
N HIS A 139 -0.31 7.54 -0.23
CA HIS A 139 1.07 7.11 0.05
C HIS A 139 1.15 6.41 1.40
N SER A 140 0.71 7.10 2.46
CA SER A 140 0.66 6.52 3.80
C SER A 140 -0.23 5.28 3.88
N LEU A 141 -1.30 5.21 3.08
CA LEU A 141 -2.11 3.99 2.92
C LEU A 141 -1.23 2.82 2.45
N VAL A 142 -0.48 3.00 1.36
CA VAL A 142 0.37 1.94 0.79
C VAL A 142 1.50 1.60 1.75
N GLU A 143 2.15 2.59 2.35
CA GLU A 143 3.21 2.38 3.34
C GLU A 143 2.70 1.58 4.53
N LYS A 144 1.60 1.98 5.19
CA LYS A 144 1.02 1.19 6.30
C LYS A 144 0.59 -0.20 5.87
N MET A 145 0.06 -0.36 4.65
CA MET A 145 -0.35 -1.66 4.13
C MET A 145 0.85 -2.58 3.94
N VAL A 146 1.90 -2.10 3.28
CA VAL A 146 3.16 -2.83 3.05
C VAL A 146 3.87 -3.12 4.37
N GLY A 147 3.95 -2.15 5.27
CA GLY A 147 4.50 -2.32 6.60
C GLY A 147 3.76 -3.39 7.40
N ALA A 148 2.43 -3.38 7.38
CA ALA A 148 1.61 -4.42 8.01
C ALA A 148 1.86 -5.81 7.37
N ILE A 149 1.93 -5.89 6.05
CA ILE A 149 2.22 -7.12 5.31
C ILE A 149 3.56 -7.70 5.74
N ILE A 150 4.61 -6.87 5.79
CA ILE A 150 5.96 -7.32 6.16
C ILE A 150 6.04 -7.68 7.65
N ARG A 151 5.54 -6.80 8.53
CA ARG A 151 5.59 -6.96 9.99
C ARG A 151 4.91 -8.25 10.43
N PHE A 152 3.71 -8.50 9.92
CA PHE A 152 2.90 -9.64 10.33
C PHE A 152 3.07 -10.86 9.42
N GLY A 153 4.03 -10.82 8.48
CA GLY A 153 4.30 -11.92 7.56
C GLY A 153 3.09 -12.33 6.70
N LYS A 154 2.22 -11.37 6.35
CA LYS A 154 1.05 -11.66 5.50
C LYS A 154 1.51 -11.94 4.07
N ASN A 155 0.74 -12.76 3.36
CA ASN A 155 0.99 -13.09 1.96
C ASN A 155 0.01 -12.34 1.06
N ALA A 156 0.15 -11.02 0.92
CA ALA A 156 -0.71 -10.21 0.05
C ALA A 156 -0.13 -10.17 -1.36
N ARG A 157 -0.53 -11.12 -2.22
CA ARG A 157 -0.06 -11.23 -3.61
C ARG A 157 -0.83 -10.30 -4.56
N VAL A 158 -2.11 -10.05 -4.25
CA VAL A 158 -2.96 -9.08 -4.95
C VAL A 158 -3.34 -7.97 -3.99
N VAL A 159 -3.16 -6.71 -4.39
CA VAL A 159 -3.66 -5.55 -3.63
C VAL A 159 -4.58 -4.72 -4.51
N ALA A 160 -5.62 -4.14 -3.92
CA ALA A 160 -6.44 -3.14 -4.58
C ALA A 160 -6.50 -1.86 -3.77
N ILE A 161 -6.36 -0.72 -4.44
CA ILE A 161 -6.39 0.60 -3.79
C ILE A 161 -7.30 1.59 -4.52
N THR A 162 -7.92 2.50 -3.77
CA THR A 162 -8.78 3.55 -4.36
C THR A 162 -7.98 4.70 -4.99
N GLY A 163 -6.71 4.85 -4.59
CA GLY A 163 -5.79 5.87 -5.08
C GLY A 163 -5.21 5.56 -6.46
N ARG A 164 -4.42 6.51 -6.98
CA ARG A 164 -3.51 6.28 -8.11
C ARG A 164 -2.25 5.61 -7.59
N VAL A 165 -1.47 4.95 -8.44
CA VAL A 165 -0.20 4.32 -8.07
C VAL A 165 0.93 5.01 -8.83
N ASP A 166 1.97 5.45 -8.12
CA ASP A 166 3.22 6.00 -8.66
C ASP A 166 4.39 5.05 -8.41
N ALA A 167 5.58 5.38 -8.93
CA ALA A 167 6.74 4.50 -8.89
C ALA A 167 7.11 4.03 -7.47
N GLY A 168 7.15 4.93 -6.48
CA GLY A 168 7.50 4.58 -5.11
C GLY A 168 6.46 3.67 -4.42
N MET A 169 5.18 3.80 -4.78
CA MET A 169 4.16 2.83 -4.33
C MET A 169 4.37 1.45 -4.94
N VAL A 170 4.77 1.38 -6.23
CA VAL A 170 5.12 0.11 -6.89
C VAL A 170 6.35 -0.50 -6.23
N ASP A 171 7.36 0.32 -5.92
CA ASP A 171 8.56 -0.09 -5.19
C ASP A 171 8.20 -0.76 -3.85
N ALA A 172 7.41 -0.07 -3.01
CA ALA A 172 6.97 -0.60 -1.73
C ALA A 172 6.20 -1.93 -1.87
N CYS A 173 5.28 -1.99 -2.83
CA CYS A 173 4.53 -3.22 -3.15
C CYS A 173 5.46 -4.37 -3.58
N SER A 174 6.48 -4.09 -4.40
CA SER A 174 7.46 -5.10 -4.85
C SER A 174 8.23 -5.70 -3.68
N VAL A 175 8.65 -4.87 -2.71
CA VAL A 175 9.36 -5.31 -1.49
C VAL A 175 8.47 -6.21 -0.62
N ALA A 176 7.16 -5.95 -0.60
CA ALA A 176 6.17 -6.80 0.07
C ALA A 176 5.88 -8.13 -0.67
N GLY A 177 6.35 -8.30 -1.90
CA GLY A 177 6.03 -9.46 -2.74
C GLY A 177 4.65 -9.40 -3.37
N VAL A 178 4.11 -8.19 -3.57
CA VAL A 178 2.88 -7.97 -4.32
C VAL A 178 3.15 -8.17 -5.81
N GLU A 179 2.27 -8.90 -6.49
CA GLU A 179 2.43 -9.29 -7.90
C GLU A 179 1.39 -8.61 -8.79
N VAL A 180 0.22 -8.30 -8.24
CA VAL A 180 -0.88 -7.63 -8.93
C VAL A 180 -1.39 -6.45 -8.10
N ILE A 181 -1.45 -5.28 -8.73
CA ILE A 181 -2.01 -4.05 -8.16
C ILE A 181 -3.24 -3.64 -8.96
N ALA A 182 -4.43 -3.82 -8.38
CA ALA A 182 -5.67 -3.32 -8.95
C ALA A 182 -5.94 -1.88 -8.49
N VAL A 183 -6.20 -0.99 -9.43
CA VAL A 183 -6.45 0.44 -9.15
C VAL A 183 -7.84 0.83 -9.62
N TRP A 184 -8.57 1.50 -8.74
CA TRP A 184 -9.88 2.07 -9.09
C TRP A 184 -9.73 3.30 -10.00
N ARG A 185 -8.74 4.14 -9.71
CA ARG A 185 -8.46 5.38 -10.45
C ARG A 185 -7.32 5.13 -11.44
N SER A 186 -7.30 5.89 -12.54
CA SER A 186 -6.22 5.78 -13.52
C SER A 186 -4.86 5.97 -12.83
N PRO A 187 -3.89 5.05 -13.01
CA PRO A 187 -2.56 5.22 -12.45
C PRO A 187 -1.82 6.38 -13.13
N VAL A 188 -0.68 6.76 -12.57
CA VAL A 188 0.22 7.74 -13.21
C VAL A 188 1.30 7.01 -14.01
N LEU A 189 1.83 7.66 -15.05
CA LEU A 189 2.79 7.05 -15.98
C LEU A 189 4.02 6.46 -15.27
N SER A 190 4.57 7.14 -14.27
CA SER A 190 5.72 6.64 -13.51
C SER A 190 5.43 5.31 -12.81
N GLY A 191 4.21 5.09 -12.33
CA GLY A 191 3.79 3.82 -11.76
C GLY A 191 3.70 2.70 -12.81
N ILE A 192 3.16 3.01 -14.00
CA ILE A 192 3.09 2.04 -15.11
C ILE A 192 4.50 1.62 -15.53
N LEU A 193 5.38 2.59 -15.81
CA LEU A 193 6.76 2.31 -16.24
C LEU A 193 7.52 1.50 -15.17
N ARG A 194 7.37 1.88 -13.90
CA ARG A 194 8.04 1.15 -12.82
C ARG A 194 7.51 -0.28 -12.65
N ALA A 195 6.22 -0.48 -12.87
CA ALA A 195 5.62 -1.81 -12.83
C ALA A 195 6.07 -2.68 -14.02
N GLU A 196 6.29 -2.10 -15.20
CA GLU A 196 6.93 -2.78 -16.33
C GLU A 196 8.33 -3.29 -15.97
N GLU A 197 9.17 -2.42 -15.40
CA GLU A 197 10.54 -2.75 -14.97
C GLU A 197 10.55 -3.87 -13.90
N LEU A 198 9.70 -3.72 -12.87
CA LEU A 198 9.66 -4.62 -11.73
C LEU A 198 8.82 -5.87 -11.97
N GLY A 199 8.24 -6.08 -13.14
CA GLY A 199 7.46 -7.28 -13.38
C GLY A 199 6.18 -7.31 -12.54
N ILE A 200 5.51 -6.18 -12.26
CA ILE A 200 4.26 -6.10 -11.49
C ILE A 200 3.09 -5.82 -12.42
N THR A 201 2.01 -6.58 -12.29
CA THR A 201 0.81 -6.40 -13.10
C THR A 201 -0.06 -5.29 -12.51
N ILE A 202 -0.29 -4.20 -13.26
CA ILE A 202 -1.26 -3.17 -12.89
C ILE A 202 -2.55 -3.42 -13.68
N VAL A 203 -3.67 -3.45 -12.96
CA VAL A 203 -5.00 -3.58 -13.56
C VAL A 203 -5.87 -2.40 -13.17
N TYR A 204 -6.36 -1.66 -14.16
CA TYR A 204 -7.35 -0.61 -13.95
C TYR A 204 -8.76 -1.20 -14.01
N VAL A 205 -9.54 -0.99 -12.94
CA VAL A 205 -10.90 -1.53 -12.82
C VAL A 205 -11.89 -0.42 -12.54
N ARG A 206 -12.87 -0.24 -13.42
CA ARG A 206 -13.94 0.74 -13.22
C ARG A 206 -15.21 0.34 -13.94
N ASN A 207 -16.36 0.44 -13.25
CA ASN A 207 -17.68 0.19 -13.84
C ASN A 207 -17.76 -1.17 -14.57
N GLY A 208 -17.20 -2.22 -13.98
CA GLY A 208 -17.16 -3.57 -14.58
C GLY A 208 -16.09 -3.77 -15.67
N MET A 209 -15.50 -2.70 -16.20
CA MET A 209 -14.40 -2.76 -17.15
C MET A 209 -13.09 -3.07 -16.43
N VAL A 210 -12.32 -4.01 -16.98
CA VAL A 210 -10.99 -4.40 -16.53
C VAL A 210 -10.01 -4.13 -17.67
N LYS A 211 -9.00 -3.30 -17.41
CA LYS A 211 -7.93 -2.98 -18.35
C LYS A 211 -6.60 -3.36 -17.72
N VAL A 212 -5.92 -4.35 -18.28
CA VAL A 212 -4.57 -4.70 -17.85
C VAL A 212 -3.58 -3.77 -18.52
N LEU A 213 -2.73 -3.13 -17.72
CA LEU A 213 -1.83 -2.07 -18.19
C LEU A 213 -0.39 -2.56 -18.32
N THR A 214 0.01 -3.56 -17.52
CA THR A 214 1.36 -4.14 -17.51
C THR A 214 1.28 -5.63 -17.24
N HIS A 215 2.21 -6.43 -17.77
CA HIS A 215 2.33 -7.87 -17.54
C HIS A 215 0.98 -8.64 -17.63
N PRO A 216 0.28 -8.57 -18.78
CA PRO A 216 -1.07 -9.11 -18.94
C PRO A 216 -1.15 -10.63 -18.81
N GLU A 217 -0.04 -11.34 -18.96
CA GLU A 217 0.03 -12.78 -18.83
C GLU A 217 -0.42 -13.27 -17.46
N ARG A 218 -0.44 -12.45 -16.40
CA ARG A 218 -0.94 -12.88 -15.08
C ARG A 218 -2.46 -12.83 -14.92
N ILE A 219 -3.17 -12.20 -15.86
CA ILE A 219 -4.63 -12.11 -15.81
C ILE A 219 -5.22 -13.16 -16.73
N ALA A 220 -5.84 -14.19 -16.16
CA ALA A 220 -6.54 -15.22 -16.91
C ALA A 220 -7.93 -14.71 -17.30
N VAL A 221 -8.28 -14.90 -18.59
CA VAL A 221 -9.61 -14.59 -19.14
C VAL A 221 -10.59 -15.70 -18.79
#